data_AF-A0A7Y1ZI76-F1
#
_entry.id   AF-A0A7Y1ZI76-F1
#
_cell.length_a   1.000
_cell.length_b   1.000
_cell.length_c   1.000
_cell.angle_alpha   90.00
_cell.angle_beta   90.00
_cell.angle_gamma   90.00
#
_symmetry.space_group_name_H-M   'P 1'
#
loop_
_entity.id
_entity.type
_entity.pdbx_description
1 polymer ?
#
loop_
_entity_poly.entity_id
_entity_poly.type
_entity_poly.pdbx_seq_one_letter_code
_entity_poly.pdbx_strand_id
1 'polypeptide(L)'
;PSHSVLLQVAYGDHQVSHWAAELMARAIGAKLRVPALEPGRHPDTNPFVNIEPVPAGMFTGSVLTYWDDGPVGGGANDGGTAPPPTNNTPPFEPDFGDDPHSLPRKDANAQAQKSAWLMPDGVGAFVDTCDPSLPCTTDGYVPGGQ
;
A
#
# COMPACT_ATOMS: atom_id res chain seq x y z
N PRO A 1 22.66 -1.32 -0.27
CA PRO A 1 22.31 -1.25 -1.72
C PRO A 1 22.75 0.11 -2.28
N SER A 2 23.21 0.20 -3.53
CA SER A 2 23.50 1.50 -4.16
C SER A 2 22.24 2.29 -4.51
N HIS A 3 21.10 1.60 -4.62
CA HIS A 3 19.79 2.16 -4.91
C HIS A 3 18.75 1.62 -3.93
N SER A 4 17.77 2.44 -3.62
CA SER A 4 16.60 2.07 -2.83
C SER A 4 15.34 2.32 -3.64
N VAL A 5 14.29 1.55 -3.36
CA VAL A 5 13.02 1.56 -4.10
C VAL A 5 11.88 1.84 -3.14
N LEU A 6 10.99 2.76 -3.50
CA LEU A 6 9.71 2.95 -2.85
C LEU A 6 8.62 2.28 -3.69
N LEU A 7 7.95 1.28 -3.13
CA LEU A 7 6.81 0.58 -3.73
C LEU A 7 5.52 1.11 -3.09
N GLN A 8 4.69 1.80 -3.89
CA GLN A 8 3.32 2.19 -3.51
C GLN A 8 2.33 1.26 -4.19
N VAL A 9 1.68 0.40 -3.41
CA VAL A 9 0.70 -0.58 -3.88
C VAL A 9 -0.69 -0.03 -3.65
N ALA A 10 -1.50 0.06 -4.70
CA ALA A 10 -2.95 0.14 -4.56
C ALA A 10 -3.46 -1.24 -4.12
N TYR A 11 -4.04 -1.34 -2.93
CA TYR A 11 -4.53 -2.63 -2.45
C TYR A 11 -5.75 -3.06 -3.28
N GLY A 12 -5.78 -4.31 -3.76
CA GLY A 12 -6.89 -4.80 -4.59
C GLY A 12 -6.83 -4.45 -6.07
N ASP A 13 -5.77 -3.78 -6.52
CA ASP A 13 -5.51 -3.38 -7.91
C ASP A 13 -5.89 -4.44 -8.96
N HIS A 14 -6.68 -4.03 -9.96
CA HIS A 14 -7.19 -4.94 -11.00
C HIS A 14 -6.15 -5.25 -12.10
N GLN A 15 -5.07 -4.50 -12.15
CA GLN A 15 -4.04 -4.56 -13.19
C GLN A 15 -2.77 -5.26 -12.68
N VAL A 16 -2.43 -5.08 -11.40
CA VAL A 16 -1.18 -5.60 -10.81
C VAL A 16 -1.43 -6.18 -9.42
N SER A 17 -1.20 -7.49 -9.30
CA SER A 17 -1.34 -8.21 -8.03
C SER A 17 -0.41 -7.69 -6.92
N HIS A 18 -0.96 -7.44 -5.73
CA HIS A 18 -0.17 -7.04 -4.56
C HIS A 18 0.88 -8.09 -4.14
N TRP A 19 0.60 -9.38 -4.35
CA TRP A 19 1.60 -10.44 -4.13
C TRP A 19 2.86 -10.27 -4.97
N ALA A 20 2.76 -9.68 -6.17
CA ALA A 20 3.93 -9.35 -6.98
C ALA A 20 4.81 -8.29 -6.30
N ALA A 21 4.19 -7.28 -5.69
CA ALA A 21 4.91 -6.26 -4.91
C ALA A 21 5.55 -6.85 -3.66
N GLU A 22 4.91 -7.80 -2.99
CA GLU A 22 5.51 -8.50 -1.84
C GLU A 22 6.69 -9.40 -2.22
N LEU A 23 6.57 -10.12 -3.33
CA LEU A 23 7.68 -10.90 -3.88
C LEU A 23 8.87 -9.98 -4.21
N MET A 24 8.59 -8.83 -4.84
CA MET A 24 9.62 -7.82 -5.10
C MET A 24 10.21 -7.28 -3.80
N ALA A 25 9.38 -6.96 -2.80
CA ALA A 25 9.82 -6.46 -1.50
C ALA A 25 10.78 -7.45 -0.81
N ARG A 26 10.43 -8.74 -0.79
CA ARG A 26 11.32 -9.80 -0.29
C ARG A 26 12.63 -9.88 -1.07
N ALA A 27 12.56 -9.84 -2.40
CA ALA A 27 13.73 -9.95 -3.26
C ALA A 27 14.73 -8.81 -3.07
N ILE A 28 14.25 -7.57 -2.88
CA ILE A 28 15.10 -6.39 -2.70
C ILE A 28 15.40 -6.05 -1.23
N GLY A 29 14.86 -6.83 -0.29
CA GLY A 29 14.99 -6.58 1.14
C GLY A 29 14.27 -5.30 1.60
N ALA A 30 13.14 -4.95 0.99
CA ALA A 30 12.34 -3.81 1.40
C ALA A 30 11.70 -4.04 2.77
N LYS A 31 11.45 -2.94 3.49
CA LYS A 31 10.73 -2.94 4.77
C LYS A 31 9.28 -2.52 4.57
N LEU A 32 8.37 -3.05 5.38
CA LEU A 32 6.95 -2.76 5.30
C LEU A 32 6.59 -1.54 6.16
N ARG A 33 5.89 -0.56 5.60
CA ARG A 33 5.20 0.46 6.39
C ARG A 33 4.03 -0.19 7.10
N VAL A 34 4.00 -0.11 8.43
CA VAL A 34 2.96 -0.72 9.28
C VAL A 34 2.21 0.34 10.11
N PRO A 35 0.90 0.14 10.41
CA PRO A 35 0.03 -0.93 9.90
C PRO A 35 -0.15 -0.86 8.38
N ALA A 36 -0.11 -2.00 7.68
CA ALA A 36 -0.16 -2.00 6.22
C ALA A 36 -1.61 -1.95 5.69
N LEU A 37 -2.51 -2.71 6.32
CA LEU A 37 -3.93 -2.79 6.01
C LEU A 37 -4.72 -2.98 7.33
N GLU A 38 -6.03 -2.78 7.31
CA GLU A 38 -6.88 -3.12 8.45
C GLU A 38 -6.90 -4.63 8.74
N PRO A 39 -7.10 -5.05 10.00
CA PRO A 39 -7.21 -6.46 10.35
C PRO A 39 -8.24 -7.19 9.48
N GLY A 40 -7.83 -8.30 8.86
CA GLY A 40 -8.70 -9.12 8.02
C GLY A 40 -8.89 -8.65 6.58
N ARG A 41 -8.32 -7.51 6.17
CA ARG A 41 -8.33 -7.08 4.76
C ARG A 41 -7.51 -8.02 3.89
N HIS A 42 -6.30 -8.37 4.32
CA HIS A 42 -5.38 -9.23 3.57
C HIS A 42 -5.89 -10.68 3.50
N PRO A 43 -5.98 -11.32 2.32
CA PRO A 43 -6.59 -12.64 2.16
C PRO A 43 -5.72 -13.80 2.68
N ASP A 44 -4.39 -13.61 2.75
CA ASP A 44 -3.48 -14.65 3.24
C ASP A 44 -3.65 -14.92 4.73
N THR A 45 -3.46 -16.19 5.12
CA THR A 45 -3.44 -16.61 6.53
C THR A 45 -2.20 -16.13 7.28
N ASN A 46 -1.13 -15.77 6.56
CA ASN A 46 0.09 -15.18 7.10
C ASN A 46 0.53 -13.97 6.23
N PRO A 47 -0.15 -12.82 6.36
CA PRO A 47 0.14 -11.63 5.57
C PRO A 47 1.58 -11.16 5.71
N PHE A 48 2.14 -10.61 4.63
CA PHE A 48 3.46 -9.96 4.63
C PHE A 48 4.62 -10.83 5.13
N VAL A 49 4.52 -12.15 4.96
CA VAL A 49 5.52 -13.10 5.44
C VAL A 49 6.95 -12.71 5.02
N ASN A 50 7.87 -12.76 5.98
CA ASN A 50 9.29 -12.42 5.81
C ASN A 50 9.55 -10.98 5.30
N ILE A 51 8.66 -10.04 5.58
CA ILE A 51 8.88 -8.61 5.35
C ILE A 51 8.86 -7.91 6.72
N GLU A 52 10.02 -7.42 7.16
CA GLU A 52 10.15 -6.72 8.44
C GLU A 52 9.59 -5.30 8.35
N PRO A 53 9.05 -4.74 9.46
CA PRO A 53 8.57 -3.36 9.47
C PRO A 53 9.72 -2.36 9.25
N VAL A 54 9.38 -1.17 8.75
CA VAL A 54 10.30 -0.03 8.71
C VAL A 54 10.75 0.27 10.15
N PRO A 55 12.08 0.34 10.43
CA PRO A 55 12.58 0.63 11.76
C PRO A 55 12.25 2.06 12.17
N ALA A 56 12.21 2.32 13.48
CA ALA A 56 12.06 3.67 14.00
C ALA A 56 13.24 4.57 13.59
N GLY A 57 12.97 5.86 13.39
CA GLY A 57 13.95 6.85 12.97
C GLY A 57 14.07 7.00 11.45
N MET A 58 15.13 7.68 11.01
CA MET A 58 15.35 7.92 9.58
C MET A 58 15.67 6.60 8.87
N PHE A 59 14.97 6.33 7.77
CA PHE A 59 15.16 5.14 6.95
C PHE A 59 15.34 5.50 5.48
N THR A 60 16.41 5.02 4.86
CA THR A 60 16.78 5.31 3.45
C THR A 60 16.83 4.05 2.58
N GLY A 61 16.50 2.88 3.14
CA GLY A 61 16.40 1.62 2.42
C GLY A 61 15.06 1.46 1.70
N SER A 62 14.91 0.42 0.89
CA SER A 62 13.67 0.18 0.14
C SER A 62 12.46 -0.03 1.05
N VAL A 63 11.30 0.52 0.66
CA VAL A 63 10.06 0.45 1.45
C VAL A 63 8.90 -0.03 0.58
N LEU A 64 8.08 -0.91 1.15
CA LEU A 64 6.76 -1.28 0.65
C LEU A 64 5.68 -0.55 1.46
N THR A 65 4.78 0.13 0.76
CA THR A 65 3.62 0.81 1.33
C THR A 65 2.36 0.34 0.62
N TYR A 66 1.34 0.00 1.40
CA TYR A 66 0.00 -0.27 0.91
C TYR A 66 -0.85 0.99 1.05
N TRP A 67 -1.71 1.23 0.07
CA TRP A 67 -2.64 2.34 0.01
C TRP A 67 -4.01 1.78 -0.29
N ASP A 68 -4.95 2.03 0.64
CA ASP A 68 -6.18 1.29 0.72
C ASP A 68 -7.43 2.18 0.62
N ASP A 69 -8.32 1.92 -0.32
CA ASP A 69 -9.59 2.67 -0.47
C ASP A 69 -10.76 2.03 0.29
N GLY A 70 -10.48 1.06 1.16
CA GLY A 70 -11.50 0.43 2.00
C GLY A 70 -12.31 -0.65 1.27
N PRO A 71 -13.11 -1.45 2.01
CA PRO A 71 -13.89 -2.52 1.41
C PRO A 71 -15.00 -1.97 0.53
N VAL A 72 -15.50 -2.80 -0.38
CA VAL A 72 -16.69 -2.47 -1.19
C VAL A 72 -17.84 -2.06 -0.25
N GLY A 73 -18.37 -0.85 -0.43
CA GLY A 73 -19.40 -0.27 0.44
C GLY A 73 -18.89 0.19 1.81
N GLY A 74 -17.58 0.28 2.01
CA GLY A 74 -16.90 0.68 3.25
C GLY A 74 -16.80 2.19 3.45
N GLY A 75 -17.35 3.00 2.55
CA GLY A 75 -17.43 4.46 2.71
C GLY A 75 -16.33 5.27 2.00
N ALA A 76 -15.51 4.66 1.13
CA ALA A 76 -14.77 5.42 0.12
C ALA A 76 -15.73 6.14 -0.84
N ASN A 77 -15.25 7.24 -1.44
CA ASN A 77 -16.09 8.07 -2.33
C ASN A 77 -16.55 7.30 -3.57
N ASP A 78 -15.66 6.49 -4.14
CA ASP A 78 -15.87 5.68 -5.34
C ASP A 78 -16.19 4.21 -4.97
N GLY A 79 -16.62 3.94 -3.72
CA GLY A 79 -17.20 2.66 -3.32
C GLY A 79 -16.23 1.60 -2.79
N GLY A 80 -14.92 1.76 -2.99
CA GLY A 80 -13.86 0.91 -2.42
C GLY A 80 -13.59 -0.39 -3.20
N THR A 81 -12.53 -1.10 -2.82
CA THR A 81 -12.08 -2.35 -3.47
C THR A 81 -12.10 -3.57 -2.52
N ALA A 82 -12.53 -4.71 -3.05
CA ALA A 82 -12.45 -6.00 -2.36
C ALA A 82 -11.02 -6.58 -2.41
N PRO A 83 -10.65 -7.49 -1.50
CA PRO A 83 -9.42 -8.28 -1.68
C PRO A 83 -9.42 -9.00 -3.03
N PRO A 84 -8.29 -9.07 -3.75
CA PRO A 84 -8.26 -9.69 -5.06
C PRO A 84 -8.48 -11.22 -4.96
N PRO A 85 -8.95 -11.87 -6.03
CA PRO A 85 -9.14 -13.31 -6.06
C PRO A 85 -7.86 -14.09 -5.73
N THR A 86 -7.99 -15.18 -4.97
CA THR A 86 -6.88 -16.11 -4.64
C THR A 86 -6.75 -17.28 -5.62
N ASN A 87 -7.56 -17.28 -6.68
CA ASN A 87 -7.52 -18.23 -7.79
C ASN A 87 -6.97 -17.52 -9.07
N ASN A 88 -6.85 -18.26 -10.17
CA ASN A 88 -6.36 -17.70 -11.44
C ASN A 88 -7.48 -17.00 -12.25
N THR A 89 -8.19 -16.06 -11.62
CA THR A 89 -9.16 -15.19 -12.30
C THR A 89 -8.87 -13.73 -11.99
N PRO A 90 -9.06 -12.81 -12.95
CA PRO A 90 -8.90 -11.39 -12.67
C PRO A 90 -10.07 -10.87 -11.80
N PRO A 91 -9.85 -9.86 -10.95
CA PRO A 91 -10.94 -9.06 -10.42
C PRO A 91 -11.57 -8.19 -11.53
N PHE A 92 -12.86 -7.91 -11.44
CA PHE A 92 -13.57 -7.02 -12.36
C PHE A 92 -14.78 -6.40 -11.67
N GLU A 93 -15.20 -5.24 -12.16
CA GLU A 93 -16.42 -4.57 -11.70
C GLU A 93 -17.68 -5.36 -12.09
N PRO A 94 -18.75 -5.35 -11.26
CA PRO A 94 -18.84 -4.68 -9.95
C PRO A 94 -18.41 -5.58 -8.77
N ASP A 95 -18.12 -6.85 -9.01
CA ASP A 95 -17.98 -7.87 -7.95
C ASP A 95 -16.80 -7.60 -6.99
N PHE A 96 -15.76 -6.91 -7.48
CA PHE A 96 -14.57 -6.56 -6.70
C PHE A 96 -14.45 -5.07 -6.34
N GLY A 97 -15.49 -4.27 -6.62
CA GLY A 97 -15.44 -2.81 -6.48
C GLY A 97 -14.71 -2.14 -7.64
N ASP A 98 -14.35 -0.88 -7.46
CA ASP A 98 -13.65 -0.07 -8.47
C ASP A 98 -12.15 -0.41 -8.51
N ASP A 99 -11.51 -0.32 -9.69
CA ASP A 99 -10.06 -0.52 -9.85
C ASP A 99 -9.25 0.60 -9.14
N PRO A 100 -8.52 0.30 -8.05
CA PRO A 100 -7.83 1.31 -7.28
C PRO A 100 -6.48 1.73 -7.89
N HIS A 101 -6.08 1.18 -9.04
CA HIS A 101 -4.75 1.32 -9.65
C HIS A 101 -4.19 2.76 -9.64
N SER A 102 -5.03 3.75 -9.91
CA SER A 102 -4.61 5.16 -9.97
C SER A 102 -4.71 5.92 -8.64
N LEU A 103 -5.32 5.35 -7.59
CA LEU A 103 -5.63 6.07 -6.36
C LEU A 103 -4.37 6.56 -5.61
N PRO A 104 -3.32 5.74 -5.38
CA PRO A 104 -2.12 6.21 -4.70
C PRO A 104 -1.36 7.25 -5.54
N ARG A 105 -1.50 7.22 -6.86
CA ARG A 105 -0.87 8.22 -7.72
C ARG A 105 -1.46 9.62 -7.50
N LYS A 106 -2.79 9.69 -7.31
CA LYS A 106 -3.54 10.95 -7.15
C LYS A 106 -3.68 11.42 -5.69
N ASP A 107 -3.41 10.57 -4.71
CA ASP A 107 -3.47 10.92 -3.29
C ASP A 107 -2.36 11.89 -2.86
N ALA A 108 -2.71 12.90 -2.05
CA ALA A 108 -1.80 13.95 -1.63
C ALA A 108 -0.70 13.45 -0.67
N ASN A 109 -1.02 12.54 0.25
CA ASN A 109 -0.05 11.96 1.19
C ASN A 109 0.91 11.03 0.44
N ALA A 110 0.41 10.28 -0.55
CA ALA A 110 1.24 9.44 -1.39
C ALA A 110 2.19 10.26 -2.28
N GLN A 111 1.72 11.40 -2.81
CA GLN A 111 2.57 12.35 -3.52
C GLN A 111 3.63 12.98 -2.63
N ALA A 112 3.28 13.38 -1.40
CA ALA A 112 4.24 13.88 -0.42
C ALA A 112 5.32 12.84 -0.08
N GLN A 113 4.94 11.57 0.06
CA GLN A 113 5.89 10.48 0.30
C GLN A 113 6.89 10.30 -0.85
N LYS A 114 6.40 10.31 -2.10
CA LYS A 114 7.27 10.30 -3.29
C LYS A 114 8.18 11.53 -3.32
N SER A 115 7.65 12.71 -3.00
CA SER A 115 8.43 13.95 -2.98
C SER A 115 9.57 13.89 -1.98
N ALA A 116 9.31 13.41 -0.74
CA ALA A 116 10.35 13.26 0.28
C ALA A 116 11.39 12.21 -0.10
N TRP A 117 10.94 11.09 -0.69
CA TRP A 117 11.80 10.00 -1.12
C TRP A 117 12.75 10.38 -2.26
N LEU A 118 12.24 11.10 -3.26
CA LEU A 118 12.98 11.48 -4.48
C LEU A 118 13.86 12.73 -4.31
N MET A 119 14.00 13.26 -3.10
CA MET A 119 14.96 14.34 -2.83
C MET A 119 16.40 13.86 -3.08
N PRO A 120 17.35 14.79 -3.34
CA PRO A 120 18.74 14.44 -3.60
C PRO A 120 19.38 13.59 -2.49
N ASP A 121 20.45 12.88 -2.85
CA ASP A 121 21.24 12.07 -1.93
C ASP A 121 21.63 12.86 -0.67
N GLY A 122 21.51 12.22 0.49
CA GLY A 122 21.75 12.83 1.80
C GLY A 122 20.57 13.64 2.35
N VAL A 123 19.50 13.83 1.56
CA VAL A 123 18.24 14.45 2.00
C VAL A 123 17.07 13.48 1.83
N GLY A 124 17.02 12.76 0.70
CA GLY A 124 15.97 11.78 0.40
C GLY A 124 15.91 10.65 1.43
N ALA A 125 14.72 10.44 2.00
CA ALA A 125 14.46 9.38 2.96
C ALA A 125 12.98 8.99 2.92
N PHE A 126 12.67 7.84 3.49
CA PHE A 126 11.28 7.46 3.74
C PHE A 126 10.72 8.36 4.84
N VAL A 127 9.60 9.00 4.53
CA VAL A 127 8.79 9.75 5.48
C VAL A 127 7.40 9.11 5.48
N ASP A 128 6.95 8.65 6.65
CA ASP A 128 5.57 8.22 6.79
C ASP A 128 4.67 9.46 6.77
N THR A 129 3.88 9.58 5.71
CA THR A 129 2.97 10.70 5.47
C THR A 129 1.54 10.40 5.89
N CYS A 130 1.28 9.17 6.35
CA CYS A 130 0.00 8.72 6.84
C CYS A 130 -0.04 8.85 8.37
N ASP A 131 -1.22 8.69 8.98
CA ASP A 131 -1.32 8.53 10.42
C ASP A 131 -0.56 7.25 10.84
N PRO A 132 0.47 7.33 11.71
CA PRO A 132 1.29 6.16 12.06
C PRO A 132 0.52 5.08 12.84
N SER A 133 -0.68 5.38 13.35
CA SER A 133 -1.54 4.43 14.05
C SER A 133 -2.54 3.72 13.13
N LEU A 134 -2.71 4.18 11.89
CA LEU A 134 -3.68 3.65 10.93
C LEU A 134 -2.99 3.21 9.63
N PRO A 135 -3.58 2.30 8.83
CA PRO A 135 -3.18 2.08 7.44
C PRO A 135 -3.18 3.37 6.62
N CYS A 136 -2.35 3.43 5.58
CA CYS A 136 -2.49 4.50 4.59
C CYS A 136 -3.74 4.23 3.76
N THR A 137 -4.61 5.23 3.68
CA THR A 137 -5.85 5.13 2.91
C THR A 137 -5.88 6.09 1.74
N THR A 138 -6.73 5.79 0.77
CA THR A 138 -7.03 6.66 -0.37
C THR A 138 -8.51 6.89 -0.51
N ASP A 139 -8.87 7.80 -1.41
CA ASP A 139 -10.25 8.04 -1.82
C ASP A 139 -11.23 8.34 -0.66
N GLY A 140 -10.74 9.09 0.33
CA GLY A 140 -11.54 9.53 1.46
C GLY A 140 -11.89 8.42 2.46
N TYR A 141 -11.40 7.19 2.26
CA TYR A 141 -11.65 6.10 3.19
C TYR A 141 -11.04 6.38 4.57
N VAL A 142 -11.84 6.15 5.63
CA VAL A 142 -11.43 6.29 7.02
C VAL A 142 -11.58 4.93 7.72
N PRO A 143 -10.47 4.29 8.15
CA PRO A 143 -10.50 3.00 8.85
C PRO A 143 -11.39 3.02 10.08
N GLY A 144 -12.17 1.97 10.29
CA GLY A 144 -13.12 1.86 11.40
C GLY A 144 -14.36 2.76 11.31
N GLY A 145 -14.57 3.47 10.19
CA GLY A 145 -15.79 4.22 9.91
C GLY A 145 -16.94 3.30 9.50
N GLN A 146 -18.12 3.50 10.08
CA GLN A 146 -19.41 3.15 9.49
C GLN A 146 -20.11 4.41 9.00
#